data_AF-A0A975NQA8-F1
#
_entry.id   AF-A0A975NQA8-F1
#
_cell.length_a   1.000
_cell.length_b   1.000
_cell.length_c   1.000
_cell.angle_alpha   90.00
_cell.angle_beta   90.00
_cell.angle_gamma   90.00
#
_symmetry.space_group_name_H-M   'P 1'
#
loop_
_entity.id
_entity.type
_entity.pdbx_description
1 polymer ?
#
loop_
_entity_poly.entity_id
_entity_poly.type
_entity_poly.pdbx_seq_one_letter_code
_entity_poly.pdbx_strand_id
1 'polypeptide(L)'
;MLSTKNIYLITLADDDEIDFEVKDALKKRFAGTSALANLLRVKAAAEKHSAEYTAKGQRIQTLQAKKADAQAFVRDMEREIARGMQYPPKEMERKAAAEQKIAAIMAEIAALRNAPQSTNLPDDTIIEWIRDSKVNFVDAEVKVTTLPKGKTQGEAVEELRNRQRDLNGEKQAVVKQPVPFEDALARVIADVDAKARAMDVRPAMRLKTSVNDYVSHRVGRHSEMQGHVEWPSAEEIVESGRRVEMDQGNALVSWLFRDEIIARGTAELKKHYGNAKGMSAEERARRIAEIDAEILEAERQEEAFIRMAEDAGMTIWRRPNAHPLAVLGIAPA
;
A
#
# COMPACT_ATOMS: atom_id res chain seq x y z
N MET A 1 16.95 -39.99 -24.64
CA MET A 1 18.24 -39.28 -24.52
C MET A 1 18.31 -38.20 -25.60
N LEU A 2 17.62 -37.08 -25.39
CA LEU A 2 17.70 -35.90 -26.26
C LEU A 2 18.62 -34.88 -25.58
N SER A 3 19.65 -34.47 -26.32
CA SER A 3 20.75 -33.63 -25.88
C SER A 3 20.30 -32.19 -25.62
N THR A 4 20.19 -31.80 -24.35
CA THR A 4 19.99 -30.42 -23.88
C THR A 4 21.31 -29.63 -23.90
N LYS A 5 21.77 -29.27 -25.10
CA LYS A 5 22.80 -28.23 -25.29
C LYS A 5 22.30 -27.21 -26.31
N ASN A 6 21.32 -26.42 -25.92
CA ASN A 6 21.11 -25.10 -26.51
C ASN A 6 21.57 -24.06 -25.50
N ILE A 7 22.85 -23.70 -25.64
CA ILE A 7 23.43 -22.51 -25.05
C ILE A 7 22.81 -21.35 -25.83
N TYR A 8 21.80 -20.71 -25.24
CA TYR A 8 21.32 -19.42 -25.71
C TYR A 8 22.41 -18.39 -25.40
N LEU A 9 23.30 -18.19 -26.37
CA LEU A 9 24.13 -17.00 -26.44
C LEU A 9 23.21 -15.85 -26.88
N ILE A 10 22.43 -15.33 -25.94
CA ILE A 10 21.80 -14.02 -26.10
C ILE A 10 22.96 -13.03 -26.01
N THR A 11 23.41 -12.55 -27.18
CA THR A 11 24.30 -11.40 -27.27
C THR A 11 23.52 -10.18 -26.79
N LEU A 12 23.62 -9.91 -25.48
CA LEU A 12 23.08 -8.75 -24.80
C LEU A 12 23.71 -7.48 -25.37
N ALA A 13 22.86 -6.55 -25.79
CA ALA A 13 23.24 -5.15 -25.86
C ALA A 13 23.69 -4.71 -24.45
N ASP A 14 24.89 -4.12 -24.39
CA ASP A 14 25.56 -3.50 -23.24
C ASP A 14 25.16 -4.04 -21.85
N ASP A 15 25.88 -5.08 -21.45
CA ASP A 15 25.90 -5.71 -20.13
C ASP A 15 26.26 -4.73 -18.98
N ASP A 16 26.55 -3.46 -19.27
CA ASP A 16 27.00 -2.44 -18.30
C ASP A 16 25.85 -1.85 -17.45
N GLU A 17 24.59 -2.12 -17.77
CA GLU A 17 23.45 -1.50 -17.09
C GLU A 17 22.95 -2.24 -15.84
N ILE A 18 23.19 -3.55 -15.73
CA ILE A 18 22.87 -4.27 -14.48
C ILE A 18 24.02 -4.03 -13.51
N ASP A 19 23.73 -3.23 -12.47
CA ASP A 19 24.64 -2.93 -11.37
C ASP A 19 25.44 -4.16 -10.93
N PHE A 20 26.76 -3.98 -10.78
CA PHE A 20 27.69 -5.02 -10.33
C PHE A 20 27.18 -5.71 -9.05
N GLU A 21 26.55 -4.95 -8.15
CA GLU A 21 25.96 -5.49 -6.92
C GLU A 21 24.85 -6.52 -7.19
N VAL A 22 24.00 -6.27 -8.20
CA VAL A 22 22.89 -7.15 -8.57
C VAL A 22 23.41 -8.42 -9.22
N LYS A 23 24.42 -8.30 -10.10
CA LYS A 23 25.09 -9.47 -10.69
C LYS A 23 25.78 -10.31 -9.62
N ASP A 24 26.44 -9.68 -8.66
CA ASP A 24 27.08 -10.38 -7.53
C ASP A 24 26.04 -11.09 -6.64
N ALA A 25 24.93 -10.41 -6.33
CA ALA A 25 23.82 -11.00 -5.59
C ALA A 25 23.23 -12.21 -6.33
N LEU A 26 22.95 -12.09 -7.62
CA LEU A 26 22.46 -13.20 -8.46
C LEU A 26 23.42 -14.38 -8.49
N LYS A 27 24.73 -14.12 -8.61
CA LYS A 27 25.76 -15.18 -8.59
C LYS A 27 25.88 -15.89 -7.25
N LYS A 28 25.72 -15.18 -6.12
CA LYS A 28 25.95 -15.72 -4.77
C LYS A 28 24.69 -16.34 -4.16
N ARG A 29 23.55 -15.63 -4.23
CA ARG A 29 22.31 -15.98 -3.51
C ARG A 29 21.30 -16.74 -4.37
N PHE A 30 21.43 -16.65 -5.69
CA PHE A 30 20.51 -17.24 -6.67
C PHE A 30 21.23 -18.23 -7.61
N ALA A 31 22.40 -18.73 -7.21
CA ALA A 31 23.22 -19.62 -8.00
C ALA A 31 22.44 -20.88 -8.42
N GLY A 32 22.38 -21.14 -9.73
CA GLY A 32 21.70 -22.32 -10.27
C GLY A 32 20.17 -22.21 -10.36
N THR A 33 19.58 -21.04 -10.06
CA THR A 33 18.15 -20.78 -10.25
C THR A 33 17.85 -20.14 -11.61
N SER A 34 16.57 -20.15 -11.99
CA SER A 34 16.01 -19.45 -13.15
C SER A 34 15.87 -17.93 -12.96
N ALA A 35 16.22 -17.38 -11.79
CA ALA A 35 15.98 -15.97 -11.44
C ALA A 35 16.61 -14.97 -12.42
N LEU A 36 17.85 -15.21 -12.88
CA LEU A 36 18.51 -14.32 -13.84
C LEU A 36 17.76 -14.29 -15.18
N ALA A 37 17.35 -15.44 -15.69
CA ALA A 37 16.59 -15.51 -16.94
C ALA A 37 15.24 -14.80 -16.82
N ASN A 38 14.56 -14.95 -15.67
CA ASN A 38 13.29 -14.29 -15.41
C ASN A 38 13.47 -12.77 -15.23
N LEU A 39 14.55 -12.31 -14.58
CA LEU A 39 14.87 -10.87 -14.48
C LEU A 39 15.07 -10.24 -15.86
N LEU A 40 15.80 -10.90 -16.75
CA LEU A 40 16.00 -10.41 -18.12
C LEU A 40 14.69 -10.31 -18.91
N ARG A 41 13.73 -11.23 -18.68
CA ARG A 41 12.38 -11.14 -19.24
C ARG A 41 11.62 -9.93 -18.72
N VAL A 42 11.69 -9.69 -17.41
CA VAL A 42 11.06 -8.51 -16.77
C VAL A 42 11.63 -7.22 -17.35
N LYS A 43 12.96 -7.13 -17.51
CA LYS A 43 13.62 -5.95 -18.12
C LYS A 43 13.17 -5.74 -19.56
N ALA A 44 13.19 -6.78 -20.40
CA ALA A 44 12.72 -6.69 -21.78
C ALA A 44 11.24 -6.26 -21.88
N ALA A 45 10.39 -6.74 -20.97
CA ALA A 45 9.01 -6.29 -20.88
C ALA A 45 8.92 -4.82 -20.44
N ALA A 46 9.68 -4.39 -19.42
CA ALA A 46 9.72 -3.00 -18.96
C ALA A 46 10.19 -2.03 -20.07
N GLU A 47 11.21 -2.39 -20.84
CA GLU A 47 11.69 -1.63 -22.00
C GLU A 47 10.60 -1.51 -23.07
N LYS A 48 9.92 -2.62 -23.39
CA LYS A 48 8.80 -2.61 -24.34
C LYS A 48 7.68 -1.70 -23.87
N HIS A 49 7.33 -1.75 -22.59
CA HIS A 49 6.29 -0.90 -21.98
C HIS A 49 6.67 0.58 -22.07
N SER A 50 7.92 0.92 -21.72
CA SER A 50 8.46 2.27 -21.80
C SER A 50 8.47 2.81 -23.24
N ALA A 51 8.83 1.96 -24.21
CA ALA A 51 8.78 2.29 -25.64
C ALA A 51 7.36 2.59 -26.12
N GLU A 52 6.37 1.77 -25.74
CA GLU A 52 4.95 2.01 -26.05
C GLU A 52 4.46 3.34 -25.43
N TYR A 53 4.82 3.61 -24.18
CA TYR A 53 4.49 4.86 -23.50
C TYR A 53 5.11 6.08 -24.20
N THR A 54 6.39 5.98 -24.56
CA THR A 54 7.14 7.04 -25.25
C THR A 54 6.55 7.31 -26.64
N ALA A 55 6.25 6.26 -27.41
CA ALA A 55 5.62 6.38 -28.72
C ALA A 55 4.25 7.06 -28.66
N LYS A 56 3.44 6.74 -27.64
CA LYS A 56 2.17 7.42 -27.35
C LYS A 56 2.38 8.90 -27.04
N GLY A 57 3.36 9.24 -26.21
CA GLY A 57 3.73 10.63 -25.90
C GLY A 57 4.16 11.42 -27.14
N GLN A 58 5.04 10.85 -27.95
CA GLN A 58 5.51 11.44 -29.21
C GLN A 58 4.37 11.63 -30.22
N ARG A 59 3.43 10.68 -30.30
CA ARG A 59 2.24 10.81 -31.14
C ARG A 59 1.38 11.99 -30.70
N ILE A 60 1.12 12.13 -29.40
CA ILE A 60 0.36 13.26 -28.85
C ILE A 60 1.06 14.59 -29.18
N GLN A 61 2.37 14.69 -28.99
CA GLN A 61 3.14 15.89 -29.33
C GLN A 61 3.04 16.23 -30.83
N THR A 62 3.18 15.24 -31.71
CA THR A 62 3.05 15.41 -33.16
C THR A 62 1.65 15.93 -33.53
N LEU A 63 0.60 15.38 -32.90
CA LEU A 63 -0.77 15.84 -33.08
C LEU A 63 -0.97 17.27 -32.59
N GLN A 64 -0.37 17.63 -31.45
CA GLN A 64 -0.43 19.00 -30.92
C GLN A 64 0.24 20.01 -31.85
N ALA A 65 1.39 19.68 -32.45
CA ALA A 65 2.04 20.52 -33.45
C ALA A 65 1.12 20.74 -34.67
N LYS A 66 0.57 19.66 -35.23
CA LYS A 66 -0.38 19.73 -36.36
C LYS A 66 -1.64 20.55 -36.03
N LYS A 67 -2.12 20.47 -34.79
CA LYS A 67 -3.23 21.28 -34.30
C LYS A 67 -2.84 22.75 -34.26
N ALA A 68 -1.67 23.09 -33.72
CA ALA A 68 -1.19 24.46 -33.62
C ALA A 68 -1.07 25.13 -35.00
N ASP A 69 -0.54 24.41 -36.00
CA ASP A 69 -0.44 24.90 -37.38
C ASP A 69 -1.82 25.19 -37.98
N ALA A 70 -2.78 24.27 -37.82
CA ALA A 70 -4.14 24.46 -38.31
C ALA A 70 -4.85 25.63 -37.58
N GLN A 71 -4.59 25.80 -36.28
CA GLN A 71 -5.14 26.90 -35.49
C GLN A 71 -4.55 28.25 -35.89
N ALA A 72 -3.27 28.31 -36.23
CA ALA A 72 -2.63 29.52 -36.73
C ALA A 72 -3.30 29.97 -38.04
N PHE A 73 -3.49 29.04 -38.98
CA PHE A 73 -4.19 29.29 -40.24
C PHE A 73 -5.61 29.84 -40.03
N VAL A 74 -6.43 29.19 -39.20
CA VAL A 74 -7.80 29.64 -38.90
C VAL A 74 -7.80 31.03 -38.27
N ARG A 75 -6.90 31.26 -37.29
CA ARG A 75 -6.78 32.55 -36.58
C ARG A 75 -6.37 33.70 -37.50
N ASP A 76 -5.44 33.47 -38.40
CA ASP A 76 -4.98 34.49 -39.34
C ASP A 76 -6.09 34.87 -40.33
N MET A 77 -6.81 33.88 -40.86
CA MET A 77 -8.00 34.13 -41.69
C MET A 77 -9.08 34.90 -40.93
N GLU A 78 -9.38 34.53 -39.69
CA GLU A 78 -10.36 35.25 -38.86
C GLU A 78 -9.96 36.71 -38.60
N ARG A 79 -8.67 36.96 -38.40
CA ARG A 79 -8.12 38.32 -38.25
C ARG A 79 -8.27 39.13 -39.53
N GLU A 80 -8.04 38.55 -40.69
CA GLU A 80 -8.21 39.24 -41.96
C GLU A 80 -9.70 39.52 -42.26
N ILE A 81 -10.59 38.54 -42.01
CA ILE A 81 -12.04 38.74 -42.10
C ILE A 81 -12.50 39.88 -41.19
N ALA A 82 -12.01 39.93 -39.95
CA ALA A 82 -12.32 41.01 -39.00
C ALA A 82 -11.84 42.40 -39.47
N ARG A 83 -10.84 42.46 -40.36
CA ARG A 83 -10.36 43.69 -41.01
C ARG A 83 -11.13 44.06 -42.28
N GLY A 84 -12.16 43.30 -42.64
CA GLY A 84 -12.99 43.55 -43.82
C GLY A 84 -12.49 42.89 -45.11
N MET A 85 -11.48 42.01 -45.04
CA MET A 85 -11.10 41.20 -46.20
C MET A 85 -12.23 40.21 -46.54
N GLN A 86 -12.55 40.13 -47.82
CA GLN A 86 -13.45 39.11 -48.37
C GLN A 86 -12.62 38.02 -49.04
N TYR A 87 -12.80 36.78 -48.60
CA TYR A 87 -12.14 35.63 -49.20
C TYR A 87 -13.05 34.94 -50.22
N PRO A 88 -12.48 34.35 -51.28
CA PRO A 88 -13.26 33.53 -52.21
C PRO A 88 -13.80 32.27 -51.51
N PRO A 89 -14.92 31.68 -51.98
CA PRO A 89 -15.54 30.50 -51.37
C PRO A 89 -14.56 29.34 -51.10
N LYS A 90 -13.62 29.12 -52.00
CA LYS A 90 -12.59 28.08 -51.88
C LYS A 90 -11.69 28.26 -50.65
N GLU A 91 -11.37 29.48 -50.24
CA GLU A 91 -10.57 29.73 -49.03
C GLU A 91 -11.42 29.55 -47.77
N MET A 92 -12.71 29.90 -47.82
CA MET A 92 -13.65 29.60 -46.71
C MET A 92 -13.84 28.10 -46.50
N GLU A 93 -13.89 27.31 -47.59
CA GLU A 93 -13.88 25.85 -47.52
C GLU A 93 -12.59 25.32 -46.88
N ARG A 94 -11.43 25.91 -47.19
CA ARG A 94 -10.15 25.56 -46.54
C ARG A 94 -10.15 25.87 -45.04
N LYS A 95 -10.74 27.00 -44.62
CA LYS A 95 -10.94 27.33 -43.18
C LYS A 95 -11.79 26.27 -42.49
N ALA A 96 -12.96 25.95 -43.04
CA ALA A 96 -13.86 24.95 -42.49
C ALA A 96 -13.19 23.56 -42.41
N ALA A 97 -12.43 23.18 -43.44
CA ALA A 97 -11.65 21.94 -43.41
C ALA A 97 -10.56 21.95 -42.33
N ALA A 98 -9.91 23.10 -42.08
CA ALA A 98 -8.94 23.24 -41.00
C ALA A 98 -9.58 23.12 -39.61
N GLU A 99 -10.78 23.69 -39.41
CA GLU A 99 -11.56 23.54 -38.17
C GLU A 99 -11.97 22.08 -37.92
N GLN A 100 -12.47 21.38 -38.96
CA GLN A 100 -12.77 19.96 -38.87
C GLN A 100 -11.52 19.13 -38.53
N LYS A 101 -10.37 19.48 -39.13
CA LYS A 101 -9.08 18.85 -38.83
C LYS A 101 -8.66 19.08 -37.37
N ILE A 102 -8.84 20.28 -36.83
CA ILE A 102 -8.58 20.59 -35.41
C ILE A 102 -9.45 19.70 -34.51
N ALA A 103 -10.76 19.61 -34.79
CA ALA A 103 -11.69 18.78 -34.03
C ALA A 103 -11.29 17.29 -34.07
N ALA A 104 -10.94 16.77 -35.25
CA ALA A 104 -10.48 15.39 -35.42
C ALA A 104 -9.18 15.11 -34.64
N ILE A 105 -8.19 16.02 -34.72
CA ILE A 105 -6.95 15.90 -33.95
C ILE A 105 -7.22 15.91 -32.43
N MET A 106 -8.13 16.79 -31.98
CA MET A 106 -8.51 16.83 -30.56
C MET A 106 -9.18 15.53 -30.10
N ALA A 107 -10.06 14.96 -30.92
CA ALA A 107 -10.67 13.66 -30.64
C ALA A 107 -9.62 12.55 -30.55
N GLU A 108 -8.63 12.53 -31.45
CA GLU A 108 -7.53 11.55 -31.42
C GLU A 108 -6.65 11.72 -30.17
N ILE A 109 -6.28 12.94 -29.80
CA ILE A 109 -5.52 13.20 -28.56
C ILE A 109 -6.33 12.74 -27.33
N ALA A 110 -7.63 13.02 -27.30
CA ALA A 110 -8.51 12.58 -26.22
C ALA A 110 -8.59 11.05 -26.15
N ALA A 111 -8.73 10.37 -27.30
CA ALA A 111 -8.72 8.92 -27.38
C ALA A 111 -7.39 8.33 -26.88
N LEU A 112 -6.24 8.89 -27.29
CA LEU A 112 -4.94 8.46 -26.79
C LEU A 112 -4.83 8.68 -25.28
N ARG A 113 -5.20 9.84 -24.76
CA ARG A 113 -5.12 10.13 -23.31
C ARG A 113 -6.03 9.23 -22.49
N ASN A 114 -7.22 8.93 -22.99
CA ASN A 114 -8.21 8.09 -22.31
C ASN A 114 -7.98 6.59 -22.54
N ALA A 115 -7.14 6.20 -23.50
CA ALA A 115 -6.79 4.81 -23.71
C ALA A 115 -6.17 4.24 -22.42
N PRO A 116 -6.68 3.09 -21.92
CA PRO A 116 -6.18 2.47 -20.69
C PRO A 116 -4.67 2.38 -20.73
N GLN A 117 -4.01 2.95 -19.72
CA GLN A 117 -2.60 2.74 -19.53
C GLN A 117 -2.44 1.39 -18.86
N SER A 118 -1.87 0.42 -19.57
CA SER A 118 -1.36 -0.76 -18.91
C SER A 118 -0.34 -0.30 -17.89
N THR A 119 -0.46 -0.79 -16.66
CA THR A 119 0.61 -0.69 -15.68
C THR A 119 1.44 -1.95 -15.80
N ASN A 120 2.76 -1.81 -15.75
CA ASN A 120 3.69 -2.93 -15.71
C ASN A 120 4.49 -2.86 -14.41
N LEU A 121 5.01 -4.01 -13.99
CA LEU A 121 5.98 -4.07 -12.91
C LEU A 121 7.26 -3.33 -13.32
N PRO A 122 7.68 -2.28 -12.58
CA PRO A 122 9.00 -1.69 -12.78
C PRO A 122 10.08 -2.72 -12.47
N ASP A 123 11.06 -2.84 -13.34
CA ASP A 123 12.22 -3.71 -13.13
C ASP A 123 13.05 -3.27 -11.93
N ASP A 124 13.15 -1.96 -11.67
CA ASP A 124 13.79 -1.38 -10.47
C ASP A 124 13.27 -2.01 -9.17
N THR A 125 11.96 -2.27 -9.06
CA THR A 125 11.37 -2.90 -7.88
C THR A 125 11.91 -4.30 -7.64
N ILE A 126 12.14 -5.08 -8.70
CA ILE A 126 12.74 -6.42 -8.59
C ILE A 126 14.24 -6.33 -8.28
N ILE A 127 14.92 -5.37 -8.90
CA ILE A 127 16.37 -5.14 -8.69
C ILE A 127 16.65 -4.75 -7.24
N GLU A 128 15.89 -3.79 -6.68
CA GLU A 128 15.99 -3.38 -5.28
C GLU A 128 15.73 -4.56 -4.33
N TRP A 129 14.70 -5.35 -4.61
CA TRP A 129 14.39 -6.55 -3.81
C TRP A 129 15.54 -7.57 -3.84
N ILE A 130 16.15 -7.82 -5.02
CA ILE A 130 17.31 -8.72 -5.14
C ILE A 130 18.48 -8.21 -4.30
N ARG A 131 18.78 -6.90 -4.36
CA ARG A 131 19.86 -6.27 -3.59
C ARG A 131 19.66 -6.47 -2.08
N ASP A 132 18.45 -6.22 -1.60
CA ASP A 132 18.10 -6.27 -0.18
C ASP A 132 17.91 -7.69 0.37
N SER A 133 17.65 -8.67 -0.49
CA SER A 133 17.44 -10.07 -0.09
C SER A 133 18.69 -10.67 0.57
N LYS A 134 18.56 -11.22 1.78
CA LYS A 134 19.70 -11.81 2.53
C LYS A 134 19.69 -13.33 2.61
N VAL A 135 18.71 -13.96 1.96
CA VAL A 135 18.46 -15.40 2.05
C VAL A 135 18.97 -16.07 0.77
N ASN A 136 19.30 -17.36 0.83
CA ASN A 136 19.57 -18.16 -0.35
C ASN A 136 18.26 -18.64 -0.97
N PHE A 137 18.23 -18.76 -2.29
CA PHE A 137 17.03 -19.15 -3.02
C PHE A 137 17.27 -20.40 -3.88
N VAL A 138 16.20 -21.15 -4.08
CA VAL A 138 16.09 -22.25 -5.04
C VAL A 138 14.95 -21.97 -6.02
N ASP A 139 14.92 -22.68 -7.14
CA ASP A 139 13.77 -22.61 -8.05
C ASP A 139 12.50 -23.09 -7.34
N ALA A 140 11.42 -22.31 -7.44
CA ALA A 140 10.13 -22.72 -6.92
C ALA A 140 9.52 -23.80 -7.81
N GLU A 141 9.03 -24.87 -7.20
CA GLU A 141 8.15 -25.81 -7.90
C GLU A 141 6.82 -25.10 -8.17
N VAL A 142 6.58 -24.72 -9.43
CA VAL A 142 5.30 -24.17 -9.85
C VAL A 142 4.45 -25.32 -10.35
N LYS A 143 3.31 -25.56 -9.69
CA LYS A 143 2.29 -26.50 -10.18
C LYS A 143 1.56 -25.84 -11.34
N VAL A 144 2.18 -25.85 -12.52
CA VAL A 144 1.59 -25.27 -13.72
C VAL A 144 0.39 -26.11 -14.12
N THR A 145 -0.80 -25.62 -13.80
CA THR A 145 -2.06 -26.18 -14.28
C THR A 145 -2.07 -26.02 -15.79
N THR A 146 -2.28 -27.12 -16.53
CA THR A 146 -2.47 -27.06 -17.97
C THR A 146 -3.58 -26.06 -18.29
N LEU A 147 -3.38 -25.23 -19.32
CA LEU A 147 -4.36 -24.24 -19.76
C LEU A 147 -5.74 -24.92 -19.92
N PRO A 148 -6.80 -24.46 -19.22
CA PRO A 148 -8.11 -25.07 -19.34
C PRO A 148 -8.57 -25.09 -20.81
N LYS A 149 -9.20 -26.20 -21.23
CA LYS A 149 -9.61 -26.37 -22.63
C LYS A 149 -10.49 -25.20 -23.09
N GLY A 150 -10.01 -24.47 -24.10
CA GLY A 150 -10.73 -23.36 -24.72
C GLY A 150 -10.51 -21.99 -24.08
N LYS A 151 -9.70 -21.87 -23.02
CA LYS A 151 -9.30 -20.56 -22.47
C LYS A 151 -7.99 -20.08 -23.10
N THR A 152 -7.83 -18.77 -23.25
CA THR A 152 -6.57 -18.12 -23.60
C THR A 152 -5.70 -17.89 -22.35
N GLN A 153 -4.39 -17.66 -22.54
CA GLN A 153 -3.47 -17.32 -21.44
C GLN A 153 -3.92 -16.04 -20.71
N GLY A 154 -4.44 -15.05 -21.45
CA GLY A 154 -4.96 -13.81 -20.87
C GLY A 154 -6.17 -14.02 -19.98
N GLU A 155 -7.11 -14.88 -20.39
CA GLU A 155 -8.28 -15.23 -19.57
C GLU A 155 -7.87 -15.99 -18.30
N ALA A 156 -6.89 -16.90 -18.40
CA ALA A 156 -6.36 -17.62 -17.23
C ALA A 156 -5.66 -16.67 -16.24
N VAL A 157 -4.89 -15.71 -16.74
CA VAL A 157 -4.27 -14.65 -15.90
C VAL A 157 -5.34 -13.82 -15.20
N GLU A 158 -6.39 -13.40 -15.91
CA GLU A 158 -7.46 -12.58 -15.32
C GLU A 158 -8.26 -13.33 -14.25
N GLU A 159 -8.50 -14.64 -14.45
CA GLU A 159 -9.12 -15.51 -13.43
C GLU A 159 -8.26 -15.59 -12.16
N LEU A 160 -6.94 -15.75 -12.31
CA LEU A 160 -6.02 -15.76 -11.17
C LEU A 160 -5.98 -14.40 -10.46
N ARG A 161 -6.03 -13.30 -11.20
CA ARG A 161 -6.12 -11.95 -10.60
C ARG A 161 -7.41 -11.74 -9.83
N ASN A 162 -8.53 -12.27 -10.33
CA ASN A 162 -9.81 -12.27 -9.60
C ASN A 162 -9.69 -13.07 -8.30
N ARG A 163 -9.13 -14.28 -8.37
CA ARG A 163 -8.89 -15.11 -7.19
C ARG A 163 -8.03 -14.40 -6.15
N GLN A 164 -6.97 -13.70 -6.57
CA GLN A 164 -6.14 -12.93 -5.66
C GLN A 164 -6.87 -11.74 -5.04
N ARG A 165 -7.77 -11.07 -5.78
CA ARG A 165 -8.64 -10.02 -5.21
C ARG A 165 -9.55 -10.59 -4.13
N ASP A 166 -10.14 -11.75 -4.37
CA ASP A 166 -11.00 -12.44 -3.40
C ASP A 166 -10.21 -12.84 -2.15
N LEU A 167 -9.01 -13.43 -2.31
CA LEU A 167 -8.12 -13.79 -1.21
C LEU A 167 -7.69 -12.57 -0.38
N ASN A 168 -7.40 -11.44 -1.03
CA ASN A 168 -7.11 -10.20 -0.31
C ASN A 168 -8.34 -9.68 0.45
N GLY A 169 -9.53 -9.81 -0.12
CA GLY A 169 -10.80 -9.53 0.58
C GLY A 169 -10.98 -10.40 1.81
N GLU A 170 -10.68 -11.69 1.70
CA GLU A 170 -10.72 -12.65 2.81
C GLU A 170 -9.69 -12.30 3.89
N LYS A 171 -8.45 -11.99 3.50
CA LYS A 171 -7.40 -11.54 4.44
C LYS A 171 -7.85 -10.31 5.23
N GLN A 172 -8.43 -9.31 4.56
CA GLN A 172 -8.96 -8.13 5.22
C GLN A 172 -10.14 -8.46 6.14
N ALA A 173 -11.00 -9.41 5.78
CA ALA A 173 -12.07 -9.89 6.66
C ALA A 173 -11.49 -10.54 7.91
N VAL A 174 -10.47 -11.41 7.78
CA VAL A 174 -9.75 -12.05 8.91
C VAL A 174 -9.10 -11.01 9.81
N VAL A 175 -8.44 -9.99 9.26
CA VAL A 175 -7.84 -8.89 10.05
C VAL A 175 -8.88 -8.12 10.85
N LYS A 176 -10.09 -7.94 10.33
CA LYS A 176 -11.17 -7.18 10.98
C LYS A 176 -12.00 -7.99 11.98
N GLN A 177 -11.84 -9.31 12.06
CA GLN A 177 -12.59 -10.11 13.03
C GLN A 177 -12.27 -9.66 14.46
N PRO A 178 -13.25 -9.62 15.39
CA PRO A 178 -12.96 -9.29 16.77
C PRO A 178 -12.04 -10.36 17.40
N VAL A 179 -11.31 -10.00 18.45
CA VAL A 179 -10.62 -10.99 19.31
C VAL A 179 -11.66 -11.82 20.06
N PRO A 180 -11.34 -12.98 20.66
CA PRO A 180 -12.29 -13.72 21.49
C PRO A 180 -12.85 -12.84 22.61
N PHE A 181 -14.13 -13.02 22.95
CA PHE A 181 -14.80 -12.22 23.98
C PHE A 181 -14.04 -12.25 25.31
N GLU A 182 -13.60 -13.45 25.73
CA GLU A 182 -12.82 -13.63 26.96
C GLU A 182 -11.51 -12.85 26.94
N ASP A 183 -10.82 -12.80 25.81
CA ASP A 183 -9.57 -12.03 25.66
C ASP A 183 -9.83 -10.52 25.71
N ALA A 184 -10.91 -10.06 25.08
CA ALA A 184 -11.32 -8.66 25.15
C ALA A 184 -11.68 -8.25 26.59
N LEU A 185 -12.43 -9.11 27.28
CA LEU A 185 -12.80 -8.90 28.68
C LEU A 185 -11.57 -8.91 29.60
N ALA A 186 -10.66 -9.86 29.41
CA ALA A 186 -9.41 -9.92 30.17
C ALA A 186 -8.56 -8.66 29.98
N ARG A 187 -8.51 -8.10 28.76
CA ARG A 187 -7.83 -6.82 28.49
C ARG A 187 -8.49 -5.64 29.18
N VAL A 188 -9.83 -5.57 29.20
CA VAL A 188 -10.55 -4.52 29.93
C VAL A 188 -10.27 -4.62 31.42
N ILE A 189 -10.33 -5.82 32.01
CA ILE A 189 -10.05 -6.03 33.43
C ILE A 189 -8.61 -5.63 33.75
N ALA A 190 -7.63 -6.08 32.94
CA ALA A 190 -6.22 -5.75 33.15
C ALA A 190 -5.94 -4.25 33.06
N ASP A 191 -6.58 -3.54 32.12
CA ASP A 191 -6.44 -2.08 31.97
C ASP A 191 -7.05 -1.33 33.15
N VAL A 192 -8.26 -1.69 33.59
CA VAL A 192 -8.91 -1.11 34.78
C VAL A 192 -8.08 -1.39 36.05
N ASP A 193 -7.54 -2.60 36.19
CA ASP A 193 -6.68 -2.98 37.31
C ASP A 193 -5.37 -2.20 37.34
N ALA A 194 -4.73 -2.03 36.19
CA ALA A 194 -3.51 -1.24 36.08
C ALA A 194 -3.77 0.21 36.50
N LYS A 195 -4.87 0.81 36.05
CA LYS A 195 -5.28 2.18 36.41
C LYS A 195 -5.64 2.32 37.88
N ALA A 196 -6.41 1.38 38.44
CA ALA A 196 -6.77 1.39 39.85
C ALA A 196 -5.53 1.27 40.76
N ARG A 197 -4.52 0.47 40.37
CA ARG A 197 -3.26 0.32 41.11
C ARG A 197 -2.32 1.52 40.96
N ALA A 198 -2.35 2.20 39.81
CA ALA A 198 -1.55 3.40 39.57
C ALA A 198 -2.03 4.60 40.39
N MET A 199 -3.27 4.56 40.90
CA MET A 199 -3.81 5.61 41.76
C MET A 199 -3.08 5.63 43.11
N ASP A 200 -2.33 6.69 43.37
CA ASP A 200 -1.73 6.96 44.68
C ASP A 200 -2.38 8.21 45.29
N VAL A 201 -3.34 7.99 46.19
CA VAL A 201 -4.03 9.07 46.92
C VAL A 201 -3.21 9.57 48.12
N ARG A 202 -2.10 8.92 48.49
CA ARG A 202 -1.32 9.29 49.69
C ARG A 202 -0.82 10.74 49.65
N PRO A 203 -0.38 11.31 48.51
CA PRO A 203 0.02 12.71 48.43
C PRO A 203 -1.15 13.69 48.66
N ALA A 204 -2.34 13.36 48.15
CA ALA A 204 -3.55 14.20 48.27
C ALA A 204 -4.22 14.09 49.65
N MET A 205 -4.11 12.94 50.31
CA MET A 205 -4.62 12.73 51.67
C MET A 205 -3.73 13.34 52.77
N ARG A 206 -2.64 14.02 52.41
CA ARG A 206 -1.90 14.83 53.37
C ARG A 206 -2.74 16.05 53.72
N LEU A 207 -3.01 16.24 55.02
CA LEU A 207 -3.53 17.50 55.53
C LEU A 207 -2.51 18.57 55.19
N LYS A 208 -2.76 19.34 54.11
CA LYS A 208 -1.91 20.49 53.81
C LYS A 208 -2.21 21.53 54.87
N THR A 209 -1.18 21.96 55.58
CA THR A 209 -1.24 23.26 56.27
C THR A 209 -1.53 24.30 55.20
N SER A 210 -2.61 25.04 55.38
CA SER A 210 -3.07 26.03 54.42
C SER A 210 -1.92 26.99 54.07
N VAL A 211 -1.84 27.50 52.85
CA VAL A 211 -0.88 28.59 52.55
C VAL A 211 -1.13 29.81 53.46
N ASN A 212 -2.34 29.97 54.01
CA ASN A 212 -2.60 30.95 55.06
C ASN A 212 -1.98 30.61 56.43
N ASP A 213 -1.60 29.35 56.70
CA ASP A 213 -0.79 29.00 57.89
C ASP A 213 0.64 29.52 57.77
N TYR A 214 1.20 29.59 56.55
CA TYR A 214 2.51 30.20 56.35
C TYR A 214 2.52 31.71 56.62
N VAL A 215 1.40 32.41 56.41
CA VAL A 215 1.28 33.85 56.71
C VAL A 215 0.92 34.09 58.19
N SER A 216 0.17 33.19 58.83
CA SER A 216 -0.21 33.30 60.24
C SER A 216 0.93 32.97 61.22
N HIS A 217 1.96 32.21 60.79
CA HIS A 217 3.15 31.96 61.61
C HIS A 217 3.94 33.22 62.01
N ARG A 218 3.76 34.37 61.34
CA ARG A 218 4.36 35.64 61.79
C ARG A 218 3.67 36.28 62.99
N VAL A 219 2.48 35.83 63.37
CA VAL A 219 1.65 36.49 64.40
C VAL A 219 1.29 35.52 65.53
N GLY A 220 2.24 34.71 65.99
CA GLY A 220 2.24 34.09 67.34
C GLY A 220 1.03 33.29 67.83
N ARG A 221 -0.01 33.08 67.01
CA ARG A 221 -1.18 32.28 67.33
C ARG A 221 -1.04 30.96 66.60
N HIS A 222 -0.76 29.92 67.36
CA HIS A 222 -0.81 28.55 66.88
C HIS A 222 -2.25 28.25 66.47
N SER A 223 -2.49 28.35 65.16
CA SER A 223 -3.66 27.79 64.52
C SER A 223 -3.58 26.27 64.72
N GLU A 224 -4.26 25.75 65.73
CA GLU A 224 -4.53 24.31 65.90
C GLU A 224 -5.54 23.78 64.87
N MET A 225 -5.61 24.41 63.69
CA MET A 225 -6.50 23.93 62.64
C MET A 225 -5.85 22.70 62.02
N GLN A 226 -6.47 21.54 62.28
CA GLN A 226 -6.24 20.33 61.50
C GLN A 226 -6.37 20.72 60.02
N GLY A 227 -5.32 20.50 59.21
CA GLY A 227 -5.33 20.89 57.80
C GLY A 227 -6.52 20.31 57.05
N HIS A 228 -6.87 20.87 55.90
CA HIS A 228 -7.98 20.33 55.09
C HIS A 228 -7.48 19.28 54.11
N VAL A 229 -8.36 18.33 53.77
CA VAL A 229 -8.12 17.39 52.67
C VAL A 229 -8.37 18.15 51.36
N GLU A 230 -7.33 18.34 50.56
CA GLU A 230 -7.48 18.83 49.19
C GLU A 230 -7.60 17.65 48.24
N TRP A 231 -8.70 17.60 47.51
CA TRP A 231 -8.81 16.67 46.40
C TRP A 231 -7.90 17.12 45.25
N PRO A 232 -7.31 16.18 44.49
CA PRO A 232 -6.45 16.54 43.38
C PRO A 232 -7.18 17.40 42.35
N SER A 233 -6.60 18.53 41.95
CA SER A 233 -7.08 19.36 40.84
C SER A 233 -6.39 18.95 39.53
N ALA A 234 -6.94 19.36 38.39
CA ALA A 234 -6.43 18.99 37.05
C ALA A 234 -4.95 19.38 36.82
N GLU A 235 -4.45 20.38 37.53
CA GLU A 235 -3.05 20.79 37.54
C GLU A 235 -2.56 20.92 38.98
N GLU A 236 -1.68 20.00 39.41
CA GLU A 236 -0.91 20.18 40.65
C GLU A 236 0.54 20.53 40.30
N ILE A 237 1.02 21.65 40.87
CA ILE A 237 2.44 21.97 40.90
C ILE A 237 3.00 21.26 42.14
N VAL A 238 3.67 20.13 41.93
CA VAL A 238 4.38 19.43 43.02
C VAL A 238 5.55 20.29 43.51
N GLU A 239 6.06 20.02 44.73
CA GLU A 239 7.16 20.78 45.38
C GLU A 239 8.40 21.03 44.47
N SER A 240 8.58 20.23 43.42
CA SER A 240 9.65 20.40 42.41
C SER A 240 9.36 21.44 41.32
N GLY A 241 8.20 22.11 41.33
CA GLY A 241 7.78 23.05 40.28
C GLY A 241 7.30 22.38 38.99
N ARG A 242 7.28 21.04 38.94
CA ARG A 242 6.78 20.30 37.77
C ARG A 242 5.26 20.31 37.76
N ARG A 243 4.67 20.71 36.63
CA ARG A 243 3.24 20.47 36.36
C ARG A 243 3.06 18.99 36.08
N VAL A 244 2.24 18.33 36.89
CA VAL A 244 1.77 16.98 36.60
C VAL A 244 0.34 17.12 36.10
N GLU A 245 0.14 16.88 34.80
CA GLU A 245 -1.19 16.80 34.21
C GLU A 245 -1.82 15.50 34.70
N MET A 246 -2.91 15.61 35.45
CA MET A 246 -3.51 14.45 36.07
C MET A 246 -4.38 13.68 35.06
N ASP A 247 -3.79 12.66 34.41
CA ASP A 247 -4.52 11.47 33.89
C ASP A 247 -5.19 10.66 35.03
N GLN A 248 -5.20 11.22 36.25
CA GLN A 248 -5.75 10.61 37.46
C GLN A 248 -7.27 10.59 37.46
N GLY A 249 -7.97 11.28 36.57
CA GLY A 249 -9.44 11.15 36.47
C GLY A 249 -9.86 9.71 36.19
N ASN A 250 -9.22 9.07 35.20
CA ASN A 250 -9.49 7.68 34.86
C ASN A 250 -8.97 6.71 35.94
N ALA A 251 -7.81 6.99 36.54
CA ALA A 251 -7.25 6.18 37.61
C ALA A 251 -8.10 6.25 38.90
N LEU A 252 -8.53 7.44 39.30
CA LEU A 252 -9.41 7.68 40.45
C LEU A 252 -10.77 7.02 40.24
N VAL A 253 -11.36 7.16 39.05
CA VAL A 253 -12.64 6.49 38.71
C VAL A 253 -12.47 4.98 38.70
N SER A 254 -11.36 4.46 38.15
CA SER A 254 -11.04 3.02 38.18
C SER A 254 -10.77 2.51 39.60
N TRP A 255 -10.20 3.33 40.46
CA TRP A 255 -9.95 3.01 41.86
C TRP A 255 -11.24 3.00 42.70
N LEU A 256 -12.11 4.01 42.51
CA LEU A 256 -13.37 4.14 43.24
C LEU A 256 -14.45 3.15 42.77
N PHE A 257 -14.52 2.90 41.46
CA PHE A 257 -15.64 2.19 40.82
C PHE A 257 -15.18 1.00 39.97
N ARG A 258 -14.09 0.34 40.40
CA ARG A 258 -13.46 -0.76 39.67
C ARG A 258 -14.49 -1.81 39.21
N ASP A 259 -15.27 -2.31 40.15
CA ASP A 259 -16.17 -3.44 39.92
C ASP A 259 -17.38 -3.02 39.06
N GLU A 260 -17.89 -1.80 39.26
CA GLU A 260 -18.96 -1.23 38.44
C GLU A 260 -18.51 -0.99 36.99
N ILE A 261 -17.28 -0.52 36.78
CA ILE A 261 -16.70 -0.32 35.44
C ILE A 261 -16.52 -1.66 34.75
N ILE A 262 -15.96 -2.67 35.43
CA ILE A 262 -15.81 -4.02 34.87
C ILE A 262 -17.19 -4.61 34.54
N ALA A 263 -18.17 -4.51 35.44
CA ALA A 263 -19.51 -5.04 35.21
C ALA A 263 -20.22 -4.36 34.03
N ARG A 264 -20.17 -3.03 33.95
CA ARG A 264 -20.76 -2.27 32.82
C ARG A 264 -20.01 -2.53 31.51
N GLY A 265 -18.69 -2.53 31.53
CA GLY A 265 -17.84 -2.84 30.38
C GLY A 265 -18.10 -4.26 29.85
N THR A 266 -18.26 -5.23 30.75
CA THR A 266 -18.65 -6.60 30.40
C THR A 266 -20.01 -6.65 29.70
N ALA A 267 -21.00 -5.92 30.23
CA ALA A 267 -22.35 -5.87 29.64
C ALA A 267 -22.35 -5.24 28.24
N GLU A 268 -21.63 -4.12 28.07
CA GLU A 268 -21.50 -3.44 26.77
C GLU A 268 -20.71 -4.29 25.76
N LEU A 269 -19.63 -4.96 26.21
CA LEU A 269 -18.90 -5.92 25.36
C LEU A 269 -19.82 -7.07 24.93
N LYS A 270 -20.61 -7.66 25.84
CA LYS A 270 -21.56 -8.74 25.48
C LYS A 270 -22.56 -8.26 24.42
N LYS A 271 -23.08 -7.04 24.55
CA LYS A 271 -24.00 -6.43 23.58
C LYS A 271 -23.33 -6.21 22.22
N HIS A 272 -22.09 -5.72 22.20
CA HIS A 272 -21.34 -5.49 20.96
C HIS A 272 -20.95 -6.80 20.27
N TYR A 273 -20.55 -7.81 21.03
CA TYR A 273 -20.15 -9.10 20.48
C TYR A 273 -21.36 -9.90 19.97
N GLY A 274 -22.52 -9.79 20.62
CA GLY A 274 -23.70 -10.57 20.26
C GLY A 274 -23.36 -12.06 20.19
N ASN A 275 -23.52 -12.66 19.00
CA ASN A 275 -23.17 -14.06 18.72
C ASN A 275 -21.88 -14.21 17.89
N ALA A 276 -21.09 -13.14 17.71
CA ALA A 276 -19.87 -13.18 16.92
C ALA A 276 -18.80 -14.02 17.63
N LYS A 277 -18.36 -15.09 16.96
CA LYS A 277 -17.20 -15.86 17.41
C LYS A 277 -15.94 -15.06 17.07
N GLY A 278 -15.24 -14.55 18.09
CA GLY A 278 -13.95 -13.91 17.91
C GLY A 278 -12.87 -14.90 17.46
N MET A 279 -11.79 -14.37 16.90
CA MET A 279 -10.63 -15.15 16.45
C MET A 279 -9.40 -14.75 17.25
N SER A 280 -8.77 -15.74 17.88
CA SER A 280 -7.55 -15.54 18.69
C SER A 280 -6.41 -14.97 17.84
N ALA A 281 -5.42 -14.34 18.50
CA ALA A 281 -4.28 -13.76 17.78
C ALA A 281 -3.49 -14.83 17.01
N GLU A 282 -3.34 -16.03 17.58
CA GLU A 282 -2.64 -17.16 16.96
C GLU A 282 -3.40 -17.72 15.75
N GLU A 283 -4.70 -17.97 15.89
CA GLU A 283 -5.53 -18.44 14.77
C GLU A 283 -5.56 -17.43 13.63
N ARG A 284 -5.60 -16.13 13.97
CA ARG A 284 -5.56 -15.04 12.99
C ARG A 284 -4.24 -15.00 12.25
N ALA A 285 -3.11 -15.05 12.96
CA ALA A 285 -1.79 -15.08 12.37
C ALA A 285 -1.63 -16.30 11.44
N ARG A 286 -2.08 -17.48 11.90
CA ARG A 286 -2.09 -18.71 11.09
C ARG A 286 -2.93 -18.55 9.83
N ARG A 287 -4.18 -18.07 9.95
CA ARG A 287 -5.07 -17.91 8.79
C ARG A 287 -4.54 -16.88 7.79
N ILE A 288 -3.95 -15.78 8.27
CA ILE A 288 -3.30 -14.78 7.40
C ILE A 288 -2.12 -15.42 6.65
N ALA A 289 -1.27 -16.19 7.33
CA ALA A 289 -0.14 -16.86 6.70
C ALA A 289 -0.59 -17.90 5.64
N GLU A 290 -1.67 -18.65 5.92
CA GLU A 290 -2.28 -19.57 4.95
C GLU A 290 -2.76 -18.81 3.70
N ILE A 291 -3.50 -17.71 3.89
CA ILE A 291 -4.01 -16.89 2.77
C ILE A 291 -2.84 -16.27 1.98
N ASP A 292 -1.79 -15.80 2.65
CA ASP A 292 -0.60 -15.26 1.99
C ASP A 292 0.14 -16.31 1.15
N ALA A 293 0.19 -17.56 1.63
CA ALA A 293 0.72 -18.67 0.85
C ALA A 293 -0.16 -19.00 -0.37
N GLU A 294 -1.49 -18.96 -0.22
CA GLU A 294 -2.44 -19.13 -1.34
C GLU A 294 -2.31 -18.00 -2.39
N ILE A 295 -2.13 -16.76 -1.95
CA ILE A 295 -1.88 -15.61 -2.84
C ILE A 295 -0.58 -15.83 -3.61
N LEU A 296 0.52 -16.16 -2.93
CA LEU A 296 1.82 -16.36 -3.58
C LEU A 296 1.77 -17.52 -4.60
N GLU A 297 1.04 -18.60 -4.29
CA GLU A 297 0.86 -19.71 -5.23
C GLU A 297 0.05 -19.27 -6.46
N ALA A 298 -1.03 -18.52 -6.27
CA ALA A 298 -1.80 -17.95 -7.39
C ALA A 298 -0.96 -17.01 -8.25
N GLU A 299 -0.04 -16.25 -7.66
CA GLU A 299 0.89 -15.38 -8.37
C GLU A 299 1.95 -16.14 -9.16
N ARG A 300 2.44 -17.28 -8.63
CA ARG A 300 3.36 -18.17 -9.36
C ARG A 300 2.69 -18.76 -10.59
N GLN A 301 1.42 -19.16 -10.47
CA GLN A 301 0.63 -19.63 -11.61
C GLN A 301 0.35 -18.50 -12.61
N GLU A 302 0.06 -17.29 -12.12
CA GLU A 302 -0.12 -16.09 -12.97
C GLU A 302 1.14 -15.86 -13.81
N GLU A 303 2.30 -15.82 -13.17
CA GLU A 303 3.58 -15.60 -13.83
C GLU A 303 3.90 -16.71 -14.84
N ALA A 304 3.60 -17.98 -14.52
CA ALA A 304 3.78 -19.07 -15.48
C ALA A 304 2.97 -18.85 -16.76
N PHE A 305 1.70 -18.43 -16.66
CA PHE A 305 0.89 -18.10 -17.84
C PHE A 305 1.37 -16.85 -18.58
N ILE A 306 1.89 -15.84 -17.87
CA ILE A 306 2.52 -14.67 -18.49
C ILE A 306 3.73 -15.11 -19.33
N ARG A 307 4.63 -15.93 -18.79
CA ARG A 307 5.79 -16.44 -19.55
C ARG A 307 5.37 -17.27 -20.75
N MET A 308 4.35 -18.13 -20.60
CA MET A 308 3.78 -18.89 -21.72
C MET A 308 3.20 -17.98 -22.81
N ALA A 309 2.59 -16.86 -22.44
CA ALA A 309 2.08 -15.87 -23.39
C ALA A 309 3.24 -15.15 -24.10
N GLU A 310 4.26 -14.73 -23.35
CA GLU A 310 5.47 -14.10 -23.90
C GLU A 310 6.19 -15.01 -24.90
N ASP A 311 6.35 -16.30 -24.57
CA ASP A 311 6.93 -17.30 -25.45
C ASP A 311 6.10 -17.51 -26.73
N ALA A 312 4.78 -17.27 -26.65
CA ALA A 312 3.87 -17.28 -27.79
C ALA A 312 3.80 -15.93 -28.54
N GLY A 313 4.62 -14.95 -28.17
CA GLY A 313 4.64 -13.61 -28.76
C GLY A 313 3.50 -12.68 -28.32
N MET A 314 2.73 -13.07 -27.31
CA MET A 314 1.68 -12.24 -26.71
C MET A 314 2.22 -11.52 -25.48
N THR A 315 1.96 -10.22 -25.38
CA THR A 315 2.39 -9.43 -24.22
C THR A 315 1.26 -9.32 -23.21
N ILE A 316 1.50 -9.86 -22.02
CA ILE A 316 0.64 -9.67 -20.85
C ILE A 316 1.48 -8.91 -19.82
N TRP A 317 1.02 -7.71 -19.47
CA TRP A 317 1.72 -6.87 -18.49
C TRP A 317 1.59 -7.45 -17.08
N ARG A 318 2.71 -7.47 -16.35
CA ARG A 318 2.76 -7.89 -14.95
C ARG A 318 2.11 -6.83 -14.06
N ARG A 319 1.52 -7.23 -12.94
CA ARG A 319 0.95 -6.28 -11.98
C ARG A 319 2.07 -5.49 -11.29
N PRO A 320 1.90 -4.18 -11.03
CA PRO A 320 2.92 -3.37 -10.36
C PRO A 320 3.32 -3.86 -8.97
N ASN A 321 2.44 -4.61 -8.31
CA ASN A 321 2.63 -5.15 -6.98
C ASN A 321 2.81 -6.68 -6.99
N ALA A 322 3.16 -7.29 -8.12
CA ALA A 322 3.42 -8.71 -8.21
C ALA A 322 4.59 -9.10 -7.28
N HIS A 323 4.44 -10.20 -6.54
CA HIS A 323 5.46 -10.61 -5.58
C HIS A 323 6.76 -11.03 -6.27
N PRO A 324 7.94 -10.50 -5.85
CA PRO A 324 9.22 -10.78 -6.50
C PRO A 324 9.56 -12.27 -6.62
N LEU A 325 9.28 -13.06 -5.57
CA LEU A 325 9.44 -14.53 -5.60
C LEU A 325 8.66 -15.22 -6.72
N ALA A 326 7.42 -14.80 -6.99
CA ALA A 326 6.61 -15.37 -8.06
C ALA A 326 7.18 -14.99 -9.42
N VAL A 327 7.47 -13.69 -9.62
CA VAL A 327 8.04 -13.14 -10.85
C VAL A 327 9.35 -13.82 -11.21
N LEU A 328 10.26 -13.94 -10.24
CA LEU A 328 11.56 -14.57 -10.41
C LEU A 328 11.52 -16.11 -10.44
N GLY A 329 10.38 -16.73 -10.12
CA GLY A 329 10.23 -18.19 -10.15
C GLY A 329 11.02 -18.93 -9.07
N ILE A 330 11.15 -18.34 -7.88
CA ILE A 330 12.03 -18.82 -6.80
C ILE A 330 11.31 -18.96 -5.46
N ALA A 331 11.93 -19.70 -4.55
CA ALA A 331 11.54 -19.86 -3.16
C ALA A 331 12.78 -19.78 -2.25
N PRO A 332 12.63 -19.32 -0.99
CA PRO A 332 13.69 -19.48 0.01
C PRO A 332 14.14 -20.94 0.10
N ALA A 333 15.46 -21.16 0.16
CA ALA A 333 16.10 -22.48 0.18
C ALA A 333 15.84 -23.29 1.46
#